data_AF-A0A2D6A4J9-F1
#
_entry.id   AF-A0A2D6A4J9-F1
#
_cell.length_a   1.000
_cell.length_b   1.000
_cell.length_c   1.000
_cell.angle_alpha   90.00
_cell.angle_beta   90.00
_cell.angle_gamma   90.00
#
_symmetry.space_group_name_H-M   'P 1'
#
loop_
_entity.id
_entity.type
_entity.pdbx_description
1 polymer ?
#
loop_
_entity_poly.entity_id
_entity_poly.type
_entity_poly.pdbx_seq_one_letter_code
_entity_poly.pdbx_strand_id
1 'polypeptide(L)'
;MRPRLQGGADGERGVALVLVLLIVALLYIIVAELVTRSNFDQMTAHNQSVESNVRLSLALGLGKAVEQLAEDSNGGEGGAEGGLGALGGAGAPGAGGLGGVNQPDGAGGVGGALGGGEAGGEGEEEAVGDSSRDGWFKPTAIYDDNNIAVYAFFEDENRKFNLLSLVSPDKDFADLSRNRLVRLLDRLWEGTEKDIGHADAEIWVKDIQEWMSGRERNDDRPEPPLKTKVEGEDLILPLSLDELRLLPRIPHDVFDDRVIGEDLLRGLYSVLTVHSSLAVDQSGEEGSGTANTPAPAGQGGTGATGGAGTTGGTTAPTPGGGEQQGMIGTGVQINPNTAPRVVLECLEDESEVPLRVVEALVRFRNEVDEEAEEKAAAARGEQDDGELLAEDSEKKLKYFKAVGDLNQVEDWDNLPENDGKKRFESMLTTESNVFTIWLAVVHKRNDAGTAYSVTRARTTVVRVQDAEGWAVQTIVPLHKSDVFRLFLPDFPEEEEETRRMAEQDMEDFALEERAWNPFFPEFYDPEQRERYRR
;
A
#
# COMPACT_ATOMS: atom_id res chain seq x y z
N MET A 1 -4.73 8.79 -107.04
CA MET A 1 -5.54 8.59 -105.82
C MET A 1 -4.85 7.53 -104.96
N ARG A 2 -4.25 7.93 -103.83
CA ARG A 2 -3.72 7.01 -102.81
C ARG A 2 -4.68 7.07 -101.60
N PRO A 3 -5.11 5.93 -101.02
CA PRO A 3 -6.00 5.96 -99.87
C PRO A 3 -5.20 6.33 -98.61
N ARG A 4 -5.65 7.39 -97.91
CA ARG A 4 -5.23 7.68 -96.53
C ARG A 4 -5.91 6.67 -95.62
N LEU A 5 -5.17 5.67 -95.15
CA LEU A 5 -5.49 4.86 -93.98
C LEU A 5 -4.61 5.35 -92.82
N GLN A 6 -5.00 6.48 -92.23
CA GLN A 6 -4.45 6.96 -90.95
C GLN A 6 -5.65 7.48 -90.15
N GLY A 7 -6.20 6.61 -89.30
CA GLY A 7 -7.32 6.96 -88.44
C GLY A 7 -7.64 5.97 -87.32
N GLY A 8 -6.83 4.92 -87.10
CA GLY A 8 -7.06 3.91 -86.05
C GLY A 8 -6.05 3.91 -84.90
N ALA A 9 -4.83 4.42 -85.11
CA ALA A 9 -3.73 4.26 -84.15
C ALA A 9 -3.76 5.23 -82.96
N ASP A 10 -4.49 6.36 -83.07
CA ASP A 10 -4.52 7.37 -82.00
C ASP A 10 -5.49 6.97 -80.87
N GLY A 11 -6.56 6.20 -81.18
CA GLY A 11 -7.48 5.65 -80.18
C GLY A 11 -6.84 4.55 -79.33
N GLU A 12 -6.08 3.65 -79.95
CA GLU A 12 -5.37 2.55 -79.26
C GLU A 12 -4.27 3.06 -78.32
N ARG A 13 -3.58 4.15 -78.70
CA ARG A 13 -2.57 4.81 -77.84
C ARG A 13 -3.19 5.47 -76.62
N GLY A 14 -4.40 6.06 -76.76
CA GLY A 14 -5.14 6.63 -75.63
C GLY A 14 -5.55 5.57 -74.61
N VAL A 15 -6.05 4.42 -75.08
CA VAL A 15 -6.44 3.30 -74.20
C VAL A 15 -5.23 2.71 -73.48
N ALA A 16 -4.10 2.54 -74.17
CA ALA A 16 -2.87 2.04 -73.55
C ALA A 16 -2.36 2.97 -72.44
N LEU A 17 -2.43 4.29 -72.64
CA LEU A 17 -1.99 5.27 -71.64
C LEU A 17 -2.91 5.27 -70.40
N VAL A 18 -4.22 5.19 -70.60
CA VAL A 18 -5.19 5.07 -69.49
C VAL A 18 -4.97 3.78 -68.70
N LEU A 19 -4.69 2.66 -69.38
CA LEU A 19 -4.43 1.38 -68.73
C LEU A 19 -3.12 1.39 -67.93
N VAL A 20 -2.06 2.00 -68.47
CA VAL A 20 -0.80 2.20 -67.74
C VAL A 20 -1.02 3.09 -66.52
N LEU A 21 -1.77 4.19 -66.66
CA LEU A 21 -2.08 5.08 -65.55
C LEU A 21 -2.90 4.37 -64.45
N LEU A 22 -3.87 3.53 -64.82
CA LEU A 22 -4.62 2.69 -63.87
C LEU A 22 -3.71 1.69 -63.15
N ILE A 23 -2.81 1.02 -63.86
CA ILE A 23 -1.86 0.08 -63.24
C ILE A 23 -0.93 0.82 -62.28
N VAL A 24 -0.41 2.00 -62.65
CA VAL A 24 0.46 2.80 -61.77
C VAL A 24 -0.29 3.28 -60.53
N ALA A 25 -1.53 3.74 -60.68
CA ALA A 25 -2.37 4.15 -59.55
C ALA A 25 -2.67 2.95 -58.62
N LEU A 26 -2.98 1.79 -59.18
CA LEU A 26 -3.23 0.57 -58.41
C LEU A 26 -1.97 0.08 -57.69
N LEU A 27 -0.80 0.12 -58.35
CA LEU A 27 0.48 -0.19 -57.72
C LEU A 27 0.80 0.79 -56.57
N TYR A 28 0.52 2.09 -56.76
CA TYR A 28 0.71 3.08 -55.70
C TYR A 28 -0.18 2.79 -54.48
N ILE A 29 -1.45 2.44 -54.71
CA ILE A 29 -2.38 2.05 -53.63
C ILE A 29 -1.87 0.80 -52.90
N ILE A 30 -1.46 -0.24 -53.63
CA ILE A 30 -0.93 -1.47 -53.03
C ILE A 30 0.33 -1.21 -52.20
N VAL A 31 1.26 -0.39 -52.72
CA VAL A 31 2.48 -0.05 -51.98
C VAL A 31 2.16 0.78 -50.73
N ALA A 32 1.26 1.76 -50.83
CA ALA A 32 0.83 2.54 -49.67
C ALA A 32 0.14 1.66 -48.61
N GLU A 33 -0.70 0.72 -49.03
CA GLU A 33 -1.33 -0.26 -48.14
C GLU A 33 -0.31 -1.20 -47.49
N LEU A 34 0.69 -1.68 -48.23
CA LEU A 34 1.75 -2.53 -47.70
C LEU A 34 2.58 -1.79 -46.64
N VAL A 35 2.96 -0.54 -46.91
CA VAL A 35 3.74 0.28 -45.97
C VAL A 35 2.94 0.58 -44.72
N THR A 36 1.67 0.95 -44.86
CA THR A 36 0.80 1.24 -43.69
C THR A 36 0.56 -0.01 -42.85
N ARG A 37 0.31 -1.18 -43.46
CA ARG A 37 0.18 -2.46 -42.74
C ARG A 37 1.47 -2.85 -42.04
N SER A 38 2.61 -2.78 -42.73
CA SER A 38 3.92 -3.10 -42.12
C SER A 38 4.23 -2.20 -40.92
N ASN A 39 3.94 -0.90 -41.01
CA ASN A 39 4.15 0.03 -39.90
C ASN A 39 3.19 -0.29 -38.74
N PHE A 40 1.92 -0.59 -39.04
CA PHE A 40 0.94 -0.95 -38.02
C PHE A 40 1.31 -2.26 -37.30
N ASP A 41 1.78 -3.27 -38.04
CA ASP A 41 2.23 -4.55 -37.48
C ASP A 41 3.46 -4.35 -36.59
N GLN A 42 4.42 -3.51 -37.01
CA GLN A 42 5.59 -3.16 -36.20
C GLN A 42 5.18 -2.43 -34.91
N MET A 43 4.27 -1.45 -34.99
CA MET A 43 3.77 -0.73 -33.83
C MET A 43 3.01 -1.66 -32.88
N THR A 44 2.21 -2.58 -33.41
CA THR A 44 1.46 -3.56 -32.62
C THR A 44 2.41 -4.54 -31.91
N ALA A 45 3.39 -5.08 -32.63
CA ALA A 45 4.40 -5.97 -32.06
C ALA A 45 5.23 -5.26 -30.98
N HIS A 46 5.62 -4.00 -31.21
CA HIS A 46 6.33 -3.20 -30.22
C HIS A 46 5.47 -2.96 -28.96
N ASN A 47 4.21 -2.56 -29.13
CA ASN A 47 3.29 -2.34 -28.00
C ASN A 47 3.05 -3.64 -27.20
N GLN A 48 2.90 -4.79 -27.86
CA GLN A 48 2.77 -6.09 -27.19
C GLN A 48 4.02 -6.50 -26.42
N SER A 49 5.20 -6.21 -26.97
CA SER A 49 6.48 -6.43 -26.28
C SER A 49 6.59 -5.54 -25.05
N VAL A 50 6.25 -4.26 -25.15
CA VAL A 50 6.24 -3.32 -24.03
C VAL A 50 5.26 -3.78 -22.96
N GLU A 51 4.05 -4.17 -23.35
CA GLU A 51 3.03 -4.65 -22.39
C GLU A 51 3.49 -5.91 -21.66
N SER A 52 4.15 -6.84 -22.36
CA SER A 52 4.70 -8.06 -21.77
C SER A 52 5.85 -7.75 -20.80
N ASN A 53 6.73 -6.81 -21.15
CA ASN A 53 7.80 -6.35 -20.26
C ASN A 53 7.24 -5.66 -19.02
N VAL A 54 6.22 -4.79 -19.16
CA VAL A 54 5.54 -4.14 -18.03
C VAL A 54 4.90 -5.18 -17.10
N ARG A 55 4.22 -6.21 -17.64
CA ARG A 55 3.63 -7.29 -16.83
C ARG A 55 4.67 -8.11 -16.10
N LEU A 56 5.78 -8.46 -16.76
CA LEU A 56 6.89 -9.17 -16.11
C LEU A 56 7.53 -8.33 -15.01
N SER A 57 7.75 -7.03 -15.27
CA SER A 57 8.34 -6.10 -14.31
C SER A 57 7.43 -5.91 -13.08
N LEU A 58 6.11 -5.86 -13.28
CA LEU A 58 5.14 -5.87 -12.17
C LEU A 58 5.23 -7.13 -11.30
N ALA A 59 5.32 -8.30 -11.92
CA ALA A 59 5.41 -9.56 -11.18
C ALA A 59 6.72 -9.68 -10.39
N LEU A 60 7.84 -9.24 -10.98
CA LEU A 60 9.14 -9.19 -10.32
C LEU A 60 9.17 -8.16 -9.18
N GLY A 61 8.63 -6.96 -9.42
CA GLY A 61 8.51 -5.91 -8.42
C GLY A 61 7.64 -6.35 -7.24
N LEU A 62 6.55 -7.08 -7.50
CA LEU A 62 5.73 -7.67 -6.45
C LEU A 62 6.52 -8.70 -5.64
N GLY A 63 7.26 -9.60 -6.29
CA GLY A 63 8.05 -10.62 -5.59
C GLY A 63 9.03 -10.00 -4.60
N LYS A 64 9.77 -8.97 -5.04
CA LYS A 64 10.68 -8.21 -4.18
C LYS A 64 9.96 -7.44 -3.07
N ALA A 65 8.82 -6.82 -3.38
CA ALA A 65 8.05 -6.09 -2.37
C ALA A 65 7.53 -7.03 -1.25
N VAL A 66 7.08 -8.23 -1.63
CA VAL A 66 6.64 -9.25 -0.66
C VAL A 66 7.81 -9.78 0.16
N GLU A 67 8.97 -9.99 -0.45
CA GLU A 67 10.21 -10.38 0.25
C GLU A 67 10.63 -9.32 1.28
N GLN A 68 10.62 -8.03 0.89
CA GLN A 68 10.93 -6.92 1.80
C GLN A 68 10.00 -6.91 3.03
N LEU A 69 8.69 -7.11 2.84
CA LEU A 69 7.74 -7.16 3.95
C LEU A 69 7.94 -8.41 4.84
N ALA A 70 8.33 -9.54 4.24
CA ALA A 70 8.63 -10.76 5.00
C ALA A 70 9.94 -10.64 5.79
N GLU A 71 10.98 -10.02 5.22
CA GLU A 71 12.26 -9.75 5.87
C GLU A 71 12.11 -8.80 7.05
N ASP A 72 11.36 -7.69 6.87
CA ASP A 72 11.03 -6.74 7.93
C ASP A 72 10.41 -7.43 9.16
N SER A 73 9.48 -8.35 8.91
CA SER A 73 8.80 -9.11 9.96
C SER A 73 9.71 -10.09 10.70
N ASN A 74 10.73 -10.64 10.01
CA ASN A 74 11.69 -11.57 10.59
C ASN A 74 12.90 -10.84 11.21
N GLY A 75 13.16 -9.61 10.80
CA GLY A 75 14.28 -8.77 11.23
C GLY A 75 14.09 -8.05 12.57
N GLY A 76 12.99 -8.34 13.30
CA GLY A 76 12.67 -7.75 14.60
C GLY A 76 13.72 -7.93 15.70
N GLU A 77 14.79 -8.70 15.46
CA GLU A 77 15.96 -8.77 16.33
C GLU A 77 17.06 -7.79 15.90
N GLY A 78 16.92 -6.56 16.36
CA GLY A 78 18.04 -5.62 16.50
C GLY A 78 18.23 -4.70 15.30
N GLY A 79 18.00 -3.40 15.54
CA GLY A 79 18.41 -2.30 14.67
C GLY A 79 19.93 -2.24 14.48
N ALA A 80 20.44 -3.15 13.66
CA ALA A 80 21.67 -3.06 12.92
C ALA A 80 21.29 -2.95 11.44
N GLU A 81 20.91 -1.74 11.03
CA GLU A 81 20.77 -1.35 9.63
C GLU A 81 22.10 -1.63 8.91
N GLY A 82 22.16 -2.76 8.22
CA GLY A 82 23.26 -3.19 7.37
C GLY A 82 22.80 -4.17 6.29
N GLY A 83 21.52 -4.12 5.92
CA GLY A 83 20.84 -5.22 5.23
C GLY A 83 20.06 -4.85 3.96
N LEU A 84 20.33 -3.71 3.30
CA LEU A 84 19.72 -3.42 1.98
C LEU A 84 20.72 -3.08 0.86
N GLY A 85 22.03 -3.08 1.15
CA GLY A 85 23.09 -2.82 0.18
C GLY A 85 23.31 -3.90 -0.91
N ALA A 86 22.42 -4.87 -1.09
CA ALA A 86 22.58 -5.94 -2.08
C ALA A 86 21.56 -5.94 -3.24
N LEU A 87 20.57 -5.05 -3.24
CA LEU A 87 19.50 -5.07 -4.26
C LEU A 87 19.49 -3.88 -5.24
N GLY A 88 20.36 -2.89 -5.05
CA GLY A 88 20.58 -1.79 -5.99
C GLY A 88 22.00 -1.81 -6.56
N GLY A 89 22.19 -2.38 -7.75
CA GLY A 89 23.46 -2.22 -8.49
C GLY A 89 24.04 -3.48 -9.12
N ALA A 90 23.32 -4.10 -10.06
CA ALA A 90 23.93 -5.06 -10.99
C ALA A 90 23.67 -4.64 -12.44
N GLY A 91 24.23 -3.48 -12.81
CA GLY A 91 24.51 -3.14 -14.20
C GLY A 91 25.66 -4.01 -14.73
N ALA A 92 25.40 -4.81 -15.75
CA ALA A 92 26.37 -5.66 -16.42
C ALA A 92 27.57 -4.86 -17.00
N PRO A 93 28.69 -5.54 -17.31
CA PRO A 93 28.87 -5.84 -18.73
C PRO A 93 29.52 -7.20 -19.04
N GLY A 94 29.01 -7.84 -20.11
CA GLY A 94 29.90 -8.36 -21.15
C GLY A 94 30.45 -9.79 -21.05
N ALA A 95 29.87 -10.65 -21.90
CA ALA A 95 30.57 -11.51 -22.86
C ALA A 95 31.63 -12.51 -22.38
N GLY A 96 31.29 -13.80 -22.50
CA GLY A 96 32.22 -14.83 -22.98
C GLY A 96 32.13 -16.18 -22.26
N GLY A 97 31.96 -17.26 -23.02
CA GLY A 97 32.41 -18.59 -22.59
C GLY A 97 31.37 -19.71 -22.68
N LEU A 98 31.27 -20.30 -23.87
CA LEU A 98 30.81 -21.69 -24.03
C LEU A 98 31.83 -22.68 -23.46
N GLY A 99 31.35 -23.72 -22.78
CA GLY A 99 32.09 -24.91 -22.34
C GLY A 99 32.43 -24.86 -20.85
N GLY A 100 32.13 -25.84 -20.00
CA GLY A 100 31.83 -27.25 -20.18
C GLY A 100 32.58 -28.01 -19.06
N VAL A 101 32.00 -29.13 -18.62
CA VAL A 101 32.64 -30.25 -17.87
C VAL A 101 32.57 -30.22 -16.33
N ASN A 102 31.88 -31.25 -15.82
CA ASN A 102 31.92 -31.86 -14.49
C ASN A 102 33.35 -32.03 -13.92
N GLN A 103 33.57 -31.77 -12.62
CA GLN A 103 34.07 -32.77 -11.64
C GLN A 103 34.07 -32.21 -10.19
N PRO A 104 33.85 -33.03 -9.14
CA PRO A 104 33.91 -32.63 -7.74
C PRO A 104 35.27 -32.91 -7.09
N ASP A 105 35.36 -32.55 -5.79
CA ASP A 105 36.42 -32.83 -4.81
C ASP A 105 37.65 -31.92 -4.81
N GLY A 106 37.93 -31.29 -3.66
CA GLY A 106 39.19 -30.60 -3.42
C GLY A 106 39.23 -29.72 -2.18
N ALA A 107 39.46 -30.35 -1.04
CA ALA A 107 39.69 -29.73 0.26
C ALA A 107 40.89 -28.75 0.30
N GLY A 108 40.80 -27.77 1.21
CA GLY A 108 41.96 -27.30 1.96
C GLY A 108 42.12 -25.79 2.11
N GLY A 109 41.82 -25.30 3.32
CA GLY A 109 42.84 -24.57 4.08
C GLY A 109 42.51 -23.19 4.62
N VAL A 110 42.64 -23.09 5.96
CA VAL A 110 43.17 -21.94 6.74
C VAL A 110 42.25 -20.71 6.76
N GLY A 111 41.61 -20.29 7.85
CA GLY A 111 42.07 -20.22 9.24
C GLY A 111 41.87 -18.77 9.68
N GLY A 112 40.79 -18.51 10.42
CA GLY A 112 40.47 -17.18 10.95
C GLY A 112 39.66 -17.34 12.23
N ALA A 113 40.34 -17.15 13.36
CA ALA A 113 39.78 -17.21 14.70
C ALA A 113 39.00 -15.93 15.00
N LEU A 114 37.70 -16.07 15.27
CA LEU A 114 36.88 -15.12 16.03
C LEU A 114 35.97 -16.04 16.87
N GLY A 115 36.12 -16.12 18.19
CA GLY A 115 36.02 -15.00 19.11
C GLY A 115 34.69 -15.15 19.82
N GLY A 116 34.59 -16.13 20.71
CA GLY A 116 33.41 -16.36 21.54
C GLY A 116 33.22 -15.19 22.49
N GLY A 117 32.18 -14.40 22.23
CA GLY A 117 31.65 -13.38 23.13
C GLY A 117 30.25 -13.80 23.56
N GLU A 118 30.21 -14.55 24.65
CA GLU A 118 29.00 -14.87 25.42
C GLU A 118 28.63 -13.60 26.20
N ALA A 119 27.59 -12.90 25.74
CA ALA A 119 26.91 -11.85 26.48
C ALA A 119 25.41 -11.96 26.20
N GLY A 120 24.78 -12.92 26.87
CA GLY A 120 23.34 -12.92 27.07
C GLY A 120 22.98 -11.74 27.96
N GLY A 121 22.59 -10.64 27.33
CA GLY A 121 21.67 -9.69 27.94
C GLY A 121 20.26 -10.19 27.60
N GLU A 122 19.51 -10.60 28.61
CA GLU A 122 18.04 -10.57 28.54
C GLU A 122 17.66 -9.09 28.38
N GLY A 123 17.74 -8.57 27.15
CA GLY A 123 17.02 -7.38 26.78
C GLY A 123 15.55 -7.76 26.81
N GLU A 124 14.74 -7.02 27.55
CA GLU A 124 13.30 -7.03 27.35
C GLU A 124 13.07 -6.93 25.84
N GLU A 125 12.36 -7.90 25.26
CA GLU A 125 11.93 -7.86 23.87
C GLU A 125 11.15 -6.54 23.70
N GLU A 126 11.83 -5.48 23.26
CA GLU A 126 11.18 -4.21 22.98
C GLU A 126 10.18 -4.49 21.87
N ALA A 127 8.90 -4.36 22.17
CA ALA A 127 7.86 -4.49 21.17
C ALA A 127 8.16 -3.52 20.02
N VAL A 128 8.48 -4.06 18.84
CA VAL A 128 8.77 -3.29 17.64
C VAL A 128 7.43 -2.96 17.00
N GLY A 129 6.92 -1.75 17.24
CA GLY A 129 5.73 -1.24 16.56
C GLY A 129 6.04 -0.82 15.13
N ASP A 130 5.12 -1.08 14.21
CA ASP A 130 5.18 -0.66 12.81
C ASP A 130 5.04 0.85 12.69
N SER A 131 5.91 1.48 11.90
CA SER A 131 6.11 2.92 11.91
C SER A 131 6.60 3.51 10.59
N SER A 132 6.75 4.85 10.56
CA SER A 132 7.35 5.57 9.45
C SER A 132 8.86 5.34 9.29
N ARG A 133 9.51 4.66 10.25
CA ARG A 133 10.93 4.29 10.20
C ARG A 133 11.19 3.02 9.41
N ASP A 134 10.15 2.22 9.18
CA ASP A 134 10.33 0.92 8.59
C ASP A 134 10.67 1.08 7.11
N GLY A 135 11.56 0.21 6.59
CA GLY A 135 12.06 0.34 5.23
C GLY A 135 10.96 0.22 4.16
N TRP A 136 9.81 -0.36 4.51
CA TRP A 136 8.64 -0.47 3.63
C TRP A 136 7.82 0.82 3.56
N PHE A 137 7.92 1.74 4.52
CA PHE A 137 6.97 2.86 4.64
C PHE A 137 7.04 3.85 3.48
N LYS A 138 8.25 4.17 3.01
CA LYS A 138 8.46 5.14 1.94
C LYS A 138 8.33 4.50 0.56
N PRO A 139 7.74 5.21 -0.43
CA PRO A 139 7.77 4.74 -1.81
C PRO A 139 9.20 4.64 -2.35
N THR A 140 9.62 3.48 -2.83
CA THR A 140 10.98 3.22 -3.33
C THR A 140 10.98 2.60 -4.72
N ALA A 141 12.07 2.80 -5.48
CA ALA A 141 12.30 2.05 -6.71
C ALA A 141 12.80 0.64 -6.36
N ILE A 142 12.04 -0.38 -6.76
CA ILE A 142 12.38 -1.79 -6.51
C ILE A 142 13.13 -2.41 -7.71
N TYR A 143 12.96 -1.83 -8.88
CA TYR A 143 13.60 -2.24 -10.12
C TYR A 143 13.72 -1.05 -11.05
N ASP A 144 14.93 -0.77 -11.54
CA ASP A 144 15.15 0.19 -12.62
C ASP A 144 16.05 -0.43 -13.69
N ASP A 145 15.53 -0.50 -14.91
CA ASP A 145 16.25 -0.90 -16.11
C ASP A 145 16.00 0.17 -17.17
N ASN A 146 16.90 1.17 -17.27
CA ASN A 146 16.97 2.33 -18.18
C ASN A 146 15.65 2.89 -18.79
N ASN A 147 14.84 2.05 -19.44
CA ASN A 147 13.54 2.33 -20.03
C ASN A 147 12.33 2.01 -19.13
N ILE A 148 12.46 1.14 -18.13
CA ILE A 148 11.37 0.68 -17.25
C ILE A 148 11.84 0.78 -15.80
N ALA A 149 11.17 1.64 -15.04
CA ALA A 149 11.30 1.71 -13.59
C ALA A 149 10.02 1.18 -12.93
N VAL A 150 10.15 0.39 -11.88
CA VAL A 150 9.07 -0.13 -11.04
C VAL A 150 9.25 0.45 -9.65
N TYR A 151 8.25 1.22 -9.24
CA TYR A 151 8.15 1.77 -7.90
C TYR A 151 7.14 0.96 -7.10
N ALA A 152 7.40 0.80 -5.81
CA ALA A 152 6.46 0.24 -4.87
C ALA A 152 6.16 1.25 -3.75
N PHE A 153 4.93 1.19 -3.26
CA PHE A 153 4.49 1.92 -2.09
C PHE A 153 3.61 0.99 -1.25
N PHE A 154 4.03 0.75 -0.01
CA PHE A 154 3.30 -0.07 0.93
C PHE A 154 2.38 0.82 1.74
N GLU A 155 1.09 0.52 1.66
CA GLU A 155 0.08 1.23 2.42
C GLU A 155 -0.44 0.31 3.51
N ASP A 156 -0.17 0.68 4.76
CA ASP A 156 -0.73 0.03 5.94
C ASP A 156 -2.27 0.18 5.95
N GLU A 157 -2.99 -0.94 5.99
CA GLU A 157 -4.46 -0.94 6.05
C GLU A 157 -5.00 -0.70 7.47
N ASN A 158 -4.22 -1.00 8.51
CA ASN A 158 -4.55 -0.64 9.89
C ASN A 158 -4.46 0.87 10.11
N ARG A 159 -3.87 1.64 9.19
CA ARG A 159 -3.88 3.10 9.25
C ARG A 159 -5.26 3.73 8.90
N LYS A 160 -6.20 2.92 8.40
CA LYS A 160 -7.47 3.36 7.79
C LYS A 160 -8.68 2.98 8.64
N PHE A 161 -9.78 3.68 8.45
CA PHE A 161 -11.06 3.33 9.06
C PHE A 161 -11.69 2.12 8.34
N ASN A 162 -11.96 1.06 9.10
CA ASN A 162 -12.53 -0.16 8.55
C ASN A 162 -14.06 -0.10 8.45
N LEU A 163 -14.59 -0.19 7.23
CA LEU A 163 -16.03 -0.13 6.97
C LEU A 163 -16.82 -1.33 7.51
N LEU A 164 -16.17 -2.47 7.74
CA LEU A 164 -16.83 -3.65 8.30
C LEU A 164 -17.29 -3.41 9.76
N SER A 165 -16.76 -2.38 10.42
CA SER A 165 -17.23 -1.93 11.73
C SER A 165 -18.71 -1.49 11.73
N LEU A 166 -19.24 -1.02 10.59
CA LEU A 166 -20.64 -0.59 10.43
C LEU A 166 -21.65 -1.72 10.55
N VAL A 167 -21.20 -2.96 10.36
CA VAL A 167 -22.01 -4.17 10.35
C VAL A 167 -21.64 -5.11 11.50
N SER A 168 -20.97 -4.58 12.53
CA SER A 168 -20.64 -5.33 13.73
C SER A 168 -21.90 -5.95 14.36
N PRO A 169 -21.83 -7.19 14.88
CA PRO A 169 -22.92 -7.80 15.64
C PRO A 169 -23.31 -6.99 16.89
N ASP A 170 -22.34 -6.24 17.45
CA ASP A 170 -22.58 -5.29 18.52
C ASP A 170 -23.17 -3.99 17.95
N LYS A 171 -24.45 -3.75 18.24
CA LYS A 171 -25.19 -2.58 17.74
C LYS A 171 -24.66 -1.26 18.29
N ASP A 172 -24.22 -1.24 19.54
CA ASP A 172 -23.71 -0.01 20.14
C ASP A 172 -22.38 0.35 19.47
N PHE A 173 -21.53 -0.65 19.20
CA PHE A 173 -20.30 -0.46 18.44
C PHE A 173 -20.56 -0.06 16.98
N ALA A 174 -21.55 -0.68 16.32
CA ALA A 174 -21.93 -0.34 14.95
C ALA A 174 -22.46 1.10 14.84
N ASP A 175 -23.28 1.55 15.78
CA ASP A 175 -23.81 2.92 15.83
C ASP A 175 -22.69 3.94 16.13
N LEU A 176 -21.76 3.61 17.03
CA LEU A 176 -20.56 4.42 17.25
C LEU A 176 -19.70 4.50 15.99
N SER A 177 -19.50 3.39 15.30
CA SER A 177 -18.73 3.31 14.06
C SER A 177 -19.39 4.10 12.93
N ARG A 178 -20.73 4.09 12.86
CA ARG A 178 -21.50 4.96 11.97
C ARG A 178 -21.18 6.42 12.23
N ASN A 179 -21.26 6.87 13.48
CA ASN A 179 -21.00 8.26 13.85
C ASN A 179 -19.54 8.66 13.57
N ARG A 180 -18.58 7.75 13.82
CA ARG A 180 -17.16 7.95 13.48
C ARG A 180 -16.96 8.16 11.98
N LEU A 181 -17.57 7.32 11.14
CA LEU A 181 -17.48 7.46 9.69
C LEU A 181 -18.12 8.76 9.19
N VAL A 182 -19.25 9.18 9.77
CA VAL A 182 -19.86 10.49 9.43
C VAL A 182 -18.88 11.62 9.74
N ARG A 183 -18.25 11.61 10.93
CA ARG A 183 -17.24 12.62 11.30
C ARG A 183 -16.01 12.58 10.39
N LEU A 184 -15.57 11.38 9.99
CA LEU A 184 -14.45 11.21 9.06
C LEU A 184 -14.74 11.89 7.73
N LEU A 185 -15.92 11.62 7.16
CA LEU A 185 -16.33 12.18 5.88
C LEU A 185 -16.53 13.70 5.93
N ASP A 186 -17.14 14.21 7.01
CA ASP A 186 -17.34 15.64 7.26
C ASP A 186 -16.01 16.40 7.37
N ARG A 187 -14.96 15.79 7.94
CA ARG A 187 -13.65 16.43 8.11
C ARG A 187 -12.66 16.21 6.97
N LEU A 188 -12.85 15.20 6.13
CA LEU A 188 -11.87 14.76 5.14
C LEU A 188 -11.45 15.87 4.16
N TRP A 189 -12.39 16.76 3.82
CA TRP A 189 -12.19 17.84 2.86
C TRP A 189 -12.52 19.21 3.45
N GLU A 190 -12.52 19.33 4.77
CA GLU A 190 -12.83 20.57 5.49
C GLU A 190 -11.94 21.71 4.97
N GLY A 191 -12.56 22.85 4.64
CA GLY A 191 -11.85 24.02 4.14
C GLY A 191 -11.50 24.00 2.64
N THR A 192 -11.85 22.94 1.91
CA THR A 192 -11.62 22.84 0.45
C THR A 192 -12.92 23.11 -0.33
N GLU A 193 -12.83 23.33 -1.65
CA GLU A 193 -14.02 23.46 -2.50
C GLU A 193 -14.87 22.18 -2.60
N LYS A 194 -14.31 21.04 -2.16
CA LYS A 194 -14.94 19.71 -2.19
C LYS A 194 -15.43 19.26 -0.82
N ASP A 195 -15.46 20.17 0.14
CA ASP A 195 -15.99 19.93 1.47
C ASP A 195 -17.44 19.40 1.41
N ILE A 196 -17.74 18.40 2.23
CA ILE A 196 -19.07 17.82 2.36
C ILE A 196 -19.59 18.08 3.76
N GLY A 197 -20.78 18.66 3.87
CA GLY A 197 -21.36 18.90 5.16
C GLY A 197 -21.82 17.60 5.84
N HIS A 198 -21.88 17.62 7.16
CA HIS A 198 -22.38 16.54 8.00
C HIS A 198 -23.64 15.83 7.48
N ALA A 199 -24.62 16.60 6.97
CA ALA A 199 -25.86 16.03 6.44
C ALA A 199 -25.65 15.17 5.18
N ASP A 200 -24.73 15.56 4.30
CA ASP A 200 -24.38 14.79 3.10
C ASP A 200 -23.55 13.56 3.49
N ALA A 201 -22.62 13.70 4.45
CA ALA A 201 -21.88 12.59 5.03
C ALA A 201 -22.82 11.54 5.65
N GLU A 202 -23.85 11.95 6.41
CA GLU A 202 -24.86 11.04 6.95
C GLU A 202 -25.62 10.27 5.85
N ILE A 203 -25.94 10.93 4.74
CA ILE A 203 -26.59 10.31 3.59
C ILE A 203 -25.66 9.25 2.99
N TRP A 204 -24.38 9.57 2.78
CA TRP A 204 -23.40 8.63 2.23
C TRP A 204 -23.23 7.40 3.12
N VAL A 205 -23.04 7.60 4.43
CA VAL A 205 -22.91 6.48 5.38
C VAL A 205 -24.16 5.61 5.37
N LYS A 206 -25.34 6.22 5.33
CA LYS A 206 -26.59 5.47 5.24
C LYS A 206 -26.66 4.64 3.94
N ASP A 207 -26.31 5.21 2.80
CA ASP A 207 -26.30 4.49 1.53
C ASP A 207 -25.28 3.32 1.55
N ILE A 208 -24.12 3.51 2.19
CA ILE A 208 -23.13 2.44 2.41
C ILE A 208 -23.71 1.33 3.30
N GLN A 209 -24.39 1.66 4.40
CA GLN A 209 -25.02 0.66 5.27
C GLN A 209 -26.15 -0.08 4.53
N GLU A 210 -26.98 0.63 3.77
CA GLU A 210 -28.05 0.02 2.97
C GLU A 210 -27.46 -0.93 1.91
N TRP A 211 -26.34 -0.55 1.28
CA TRP A 211 -25.58 -1.41 0.37
C TRP A 211 -25.08 -2.71 1.02
N MET A 212 -24.48 -2.61 2.21
CA MET A 212 -23.98 -3.78 2.95
C MET A 212 -25.10 -4.67 3.48
N SER A 213 -26.29 -4.11 3.73
CA SER A 213 -27.48 -4.87 4.14
C SER A 213 -28.18 -5.62 3.00
N GLY A 214 -27.66 -5.55 1.77
CA GLY A 214 -28.20 -6.25 0.61
C GLY A 214 -29.51 -5.70 0.03
N ARG A 215 -30.15 -4.71 0.67
CA ARG A 215 -31.46 -4.18 0.26
C ARG A 215 -31.48 -3.53 -1.13
N GLU A 216 -30.34 -2.99 -1.57
CA GLU A 216 -30.21 -2.34 -2.88
C GLU A 216 -29.57 -3.22 -3.95
N ARG A 217 -29.24 -4.49 -3.66
CA ARG A 217 -28.68 -5.39 -4.66
C ARG A 217 -29.81 -5.98 -5.50
N ASN A 218 -29.69 -5.83 -6.81
CA ASN A 218 -30.64 -6.31 -7.82
C ASN A 218 -29.89 -7.06 -8.94
N ASP A 219 -30.60 -7.55 -9.96
CA ASP A 219 -29.94 -8.24 -11.09
C ASP A 219 -28.91 -7.35 -11.82
N ASP A 220 -29.05 -6.02 -11.76
CA ASP A 220 -28.08 -5.05 -12.30
C ASP A 220 -26.84 -4.87 -11.40
N ARG A 221 -26.90 -5.35 -10.16
CA ARG A 221 -25.87 -5.25 -9.12
C ARG A 221 -25.73 -6.59 -8.39
N PRO A 222 -25.29 -7.65 -9.10
CA PRO A 222 -25.32 -9.00 -8.58
C PRO A 222 -24.43 -9.17 -7.35
N GLU A 223 -24.82 -10.08 -6.47
CA GLU A 223 -23.98 -10.48 -5.36
C GLU A 223 -22.72 -11.17 -5.88
N PRO A 224 -21.54 -10.86 -5.34
CA PRO A 224 -20.35 -11.62 -5.67
C PRO A 224 -20.57 -13.09 -5.27
N PRO A 225 -20.17 -14.05 -6.12
CA PRO A 225 -20.32 -15.47 -5.81
C PRO A 225 -19.37 -15.83 -4.66
N LEU A 226 -19.90 -15.89 -3.44
CA LEU A 226 -19.15 -16.35 -2.27
C LEU A 226 -19.12 -17.88 -2.22
N LYS A 227 -17.96 -18.45 -1.89
CA LYS A 227 -17.80 -19.91 -1.71
C LYS A 227 -18.60 -20.42 -0.50
N THR A 228 -18.74 -19.59 0.51
CA THR A 228 -19.45 -19.87 1.76
C THR A 228 -20.44 -18.73 2.00
N LYS A 229 -21.73 -19.04 2.02
CA LYS A 229 -22.76 -18.14 2.55
C LYS A 229 -23.10 -18.61 3.95
N VAL A 230 -23.07 -17.71 4.92
CA VAL A 230 -23.58 -18.02 6.26
C VAL A 230 -25.10 -18.13 6.15
N GLU A 231 -25.66 -19.30 6.45
CA GLU A 231 -27.10 -19.50 6.39
C GLU A 231 -27.80 -18.61 7.44
N GLY A 232 -28.70 -17.73 6.99
CA GLY A 232 -29.57 -16.93 7.85
C GLY A 232 -29.19 -15.45 8.02
N GLU A 233 -28.08 -14.99 7.44
CA GLU A 233 -27.70 -13.57 7.44
C GLU A 233 -27.82 -12.98 6.02
N ASP A 234 -28.69 -11.99 5.85
CA ASP A 234 -28.83 -11.19 4.61
C ASP A 234 -27.72 -10.11 4.51
N LEU A 235 -26.55 -10.36 5.10
CA LEU A 235 -25.43 -9.42 5.12
C LEU A 235 -24.51 -9.67 3.93
N ILE A 236 -24.18 -8.62 3.18
CA ILE A 236 -23.29 -8.70 2.03
C ILE A 236 -22.10 -7.80 2.28
N LEU A 237 -21.01 -8.41 2.73
CA LEU A 237 -19.76 -7.71 2.99
C LEU A 237 -19.11 -7.29 1.67
N PRO A 238 -18.68 -6.02 1.53
CA PRO A 238 -17.93 -5.59 0.36
C PRO A 238 -16.57 -6.29 0.35
N LEU A 239 -16.20 -6.88 -0.80
CA LEU A 239 -14.90 -7.50 -1.00
C LEU A 239 -13.85 -6.48 -1.46
N SER A 240 -14.29 -5.36 -2.03
CA SER A 240 -13.46 -4.23 -2.44
C SER A 240 -14.20 -2.91 -2.23
N LEU A 241 -13.46 -1.86 -1.90
CA LEU A 241 -13.98 -0.49 -1.89
C LEU A 241 -14.45 -0.02 -3.28
N ASP A 242 -14.01 -0.66 -4.37
CA ASP A 242 -14.51 -0.38 -5.72
C ASP A 242 -16.02 -0.61 -5.83
N GLU A 243 -16.61 -1.47 -5.00
CA GLU A 243 -18.06 -1.68 -4.98
C GLU A 243 -18.83 -0.40 -4.61
N LEU A 244 -18.24 0.46 -3.78
CA LEU A 244 -18.89 1.72 -3.37
C LEU A 244 -18.97 2.73 -4.51
N ARG A 245 -18.16 2.58 -5.57
CA ARG A 245 -18.28 3.39 -6.79
C ARG A 245 -19.61 3.14 -7.52
N LEU A 246 -20.30 2.04 -7.23
CA LEU A 246 -21.61 1.76 -7.80
C LEU A 246 -22.72 2.58 -7.13
N LEU A 247 -22.44 3.22 -5.98
CA LEU A 247 -23.40 4.04 -5.27
C LEU A 247 -23.58 5.39 -5.99
N PRO A 248 -24.79 5.70 -6.47
CA PRO A 248 -25.02 6.83 -7.39
C PRO A 248 -24.82 8.20 -6.74
N ARG A 249 -24.87 8.26 -5.40
CA ARG A 249 -24.74 9.50 -4.63
C ARG A 249 -23.30 9.79 -4.22
N ILE A 250 -22.40 8.82 -4.30
CA ILE A 250 -20.98 9.03 -4.01
C ILE A 250 -20.27 9.28 -5.34
N PRO A 251 -19.76 10.50 -5.59
CA PRO A 251 -19.08 10.80 -6.83
C PRO A 251 -17.84 9.92 -7.05
N HIS A 252 -17.58 9.50 -8.29
CA HIS A 252 -16.40 8.67 -8.57
C HIS A 252 -15.07 9.40 -8.27
N ASP A 253 -15.05 10.73 -8.40
CA ASP A 253 -13.86 11.55 -8.23
C ASP A 253 -13.40 11.70 -6.78
N VAL A 254 -14.18 11.25 -5.79
CA VAL A 254 -13.79 11.31 -4.37
C VAL A 254 -13.02 10.07 -3.90
N PHE A 255 -12.95 9.01 -4.70
CA PHE A 255 -12.27 7.78 -4.32
C PHE A 255 -10.75 7.89 -4.42
N ASP A 256 -10.27 8.56 -5.46
CA ASP A 256 -8.86 8.67 -5.79
C ASP A 256 -8.24 9.91 -5.14
N ASP A 257 -6.93 9.87 -4.85
CA ASP A 257 -6.21 11.10 -4.49
C ASP A 257 -6.20 12.06 -5.69
N ARG A 258 -6.06 13.36 -5.44
CA ARG A 258 -6.05 14.37 -6.49
C ARG A 258 -5.06 15.48 -6.22
N VAL A 259 -4.46 15.97 -7.29
CA VAL A 259 -3.69 17.21 -7.30
C VAL A 259 -4.56 18.25 -8.01
N ILE A 260 -5.03 19.27 -7.29
CA ILE A 260 -5.85 20.37 -7.83
C ILE A 260 -5.11 21.68 -7.59
N GLY A 261 -4.40 22.18 -8.60
CA GLY A 261 -3.52 23.32 -8.42
C GLY A 261 -2.38 22.96 -7.46
N GLU A 262 -2.28 23.69 -6.36
CA GLU A 262 -1.32 23.41 -5.28
C GLU A 262 -1.92 22.49 -4.20
N ASP A 263 -3.23 22.27 -4.20
CA ASP A 263 -3.91 21.48 -3.18
C ASP A 263 -3.82 19.98 -3.46
N LEU A 264 -3.46 19.22 -2.44
CA LEU A 264 -3.42 17.77 -2.46
C LEU A 264 -4.62 17.21 -1.69
N LEU A 265 -5.60 16.67 -2.41
CA LEU A 265 -6.80 16.11 -1.82
C LEU A 265 -6.67 14.59 -1.65
N ARG A 266 -6.86 14.12 -0.42
CA ARG A 266 -6.98 12.71 -0.09
C ARG A 266 -8.28 12.12 -0.61
N GLY A 267 -8.21 10.97 -1.27
CA GLY A 267 -9.37 10.19 -1.70
C GLY A 267 -9.83 9.20 -0.62
N LEU A 268 -11.05 8.66 -0.77
CA LEU A 268 -11.59 7.67 0.16
C LEU A 268 -10.71 6.41 0.29
N TYR A 269 -9.95 6.05 -0.75
CA TYR A 269 -8.98 4.95 -0.68
C TYR A 269 -7.86 5.14 0.33
N SER A 270 -7.55 6.39 0.69
CA SER A 270 -6.50 6.72 1.66
C SER A 270 -6.93 6.55 3.12
N VAL A 271 -8.24 6.64 3.38
CA VAL A 271 -8.79 6.72 4.74
C VAL A 271 -9.74 5.57 5.07
N LEU A 272 -10.24 4.82 4.09
CA LEU A 272 -11.13 3.68 4.30
C LEU A 272 -10.45 2.36 3.93
N THR A 273 -10.84 1.29 4.63
CA THR A 273 -10.48 -0.10 4.29
C THR A 273 -11.66 -1.06 4.50
N VAL A 274 -11.57 -2.23 3.89
CA VAL A 274 -12.44 -3.41 4.14
C VAL A 274 -11.61 -4.64 4.52
N HIS A 275 -10.29 -4.50 4.69
CA HIS A 275 -9.37 -5.64 4.80
C HIS A 275 -8.78 -5.81 6.20
N SER A 276 -8.78 -4.80 7.05
CA SER A 276 -8.09 -4.90 8.33
C SER A 276 -8.77 -5.90 9.28
N SER A 277 -10.10 -6.11 9.24
CA SER A 277 -10.87 -7.08 10.07
C SER A 277 -10.63 -8.57 9.77
N LEU A 278 -9.70 -8.94 8.90
CA LEU A 278 -9.51 -10.33 8.49
C LEU A 278 -8.80 -11.13 9.59
N ALA A 279 -9.51 -12.09 10.18
CA ALA A 279 -8.88 -13.17 10.95
C ALA A 279 -8.54 -14.32 9.99
N VAL A 280 -7.25 -14.64 9.86
CA VAL A 280 -6.82 -15.81 9.08
C VAL A 280 -7.00 -17.05 9.95
N ASP A 281 -7.85 -17.98 9.51
CA ASP A 281 -7.97 -19.29 10.16
C ASP A 281 -6.70 -20.10 9.89
N GLN A 282 -5.85 -20.25 10.90
CA GLN A 282 -4.60 -20.99 10.82
C GLN A 282 -4.82 -22.52 10.82
N SER A 283 -6.06 -23.01 10.92
CA SER A 283 -6.35 -24.45 10.85
C SER A 283 -6.34 -24.94 9.40
N GLY A 284 -5.14 -25.24 8.89
CA GLY A 284 -4.90 -25.85 7.58
C GLY A 284 -5.41 -27.29 7.39
N GLU A 285 -6.52 -27.69 8.02
CA GLU A 285 -7.20 -28.93 7.69
C GLU A 285 -8.31 -28.65 6.66
N GLU A 286 -7.97 -28.78 5.37
CA GLU A 286 -8.98 -28.96 4.32
C GLU A 286 -9.77 -30.25 4.59
N GLY A 287 -10.85 -30.17 5.37
CA GLY A 287 -11.77 -31.29 5.55
C GLY A 287 -12.71 -31.16 6.74
N SER A 288 -14.02 -31.19 6.45
CA SER A 288 -15.14 -31.33 7.39
C SER A 288 -15.61 -30.03 8.05
N GLY A 289 -16.66 -29.45 7.46
CA GLY A 289 -17.47 -28.42 8.11
C GLY A 289 -17.88 -28.83 9.52
N THR A 290 -17.32 -28.13 10.50
CA THR A 290 -17.87 -28.08 11.84
C THR A 290 -18.22 -26.62 12.07
N ALA A 291 -19.49 -26.31 11.91
CA ALA A 291 -20.05 -25.02 12.23
C ALA A 291 -19.63 -24.65 13.66
N ASN A 292 -19.05 -23.46 13.82
CA ASN A 292 -19.00 -22.75 15.10
C ASN A 292 -20.44 -22.62 15.58
N THR A 293 -20.85 -23.56 16.43
CA THR A 293 -22.18 -23.57 17.02
C THR A 293 -22.15 -22.55 18.15
N PRO A 294 -23.09 -21.56 18.19
CA PRO A 294 -23.16 -20.64 19.31
C PRO A 294 -23.44 -21.45 20.59
N ALA A 295 -22.64 -21.20 21.62
CA ALA A 295 -22.79 -21.82 22.93
C ALA A 295 -24.24 -21.61 23.44
N PRO A 296 -24.98 -22.67 23.78
CA PRO A 296 -26.34 -22.51 24.27
C PRO A 296 -26.33 -21.96 25.69
N ALA A 297 -27.21 -20.96 25.88
CA ALA A 297 -27.54 -20.34 27.15
C ALA A 297 -27.88 -21.36 28.25
N GLY A 298 -27.45 -21.04 29.47
CA GLY A 298 -27.51 -21.92 30.63
C GLY A 298 -28.91 -22.40 31.01
N GLN A 299 -28.95 -23.63 31.51
CA GLN A 299 -30.07 -24.15 32.29
C GLN A 299 -29.53 -24.86 33.53
N GLY A 300 -30.00 -24.39 34.70
CA GLY A 300 -29.47 -24.73 36.01
C GLY A 300 -29.62 -26.20 36.41
N GLY A 301 -28.71 -26.64 37.27
CA GLY A 301 -28.73 -27.96 37.90
C GLY A 301 -27.93 -27.95 39.20
N THR A 302 -28.65 -27.81 40.30
CA THR A 302 -28.23 -28.06 41.69
C THR A 302 -27.69 -29.47 41.88
N GLY A 303 -26.61 -29.64 42.66
CA GLY A 303 -26.24 -30.97 43.17
C GLY A 303 -24.88 -31.01 43.87
N ALA A 304 -24.90 -31.25 45.17
CA ALA A 304 -23.81 -31.13 46.13
C ALA A 304 -22.85 -32.33 46.22
N THR A 305 -21.86 -32.17 47.11
CA THR A 305 -20.99 -33.15 47.80
C THR A 305 -19.87 -33.77 46.97
N GLY A 306 -18.60 -33.79 47.39
CA GLY A 306 -17.89 -33.42 48.63
C GLY A 306 -16.54 -34.16 48.65
N GLY A 307 -15.52 -33.65 49.34
CA GLY A 307 -14.37 -34.47 49.76
C GLY A 307 -12.98 -33.88 49.58
N ALA A 308 -12.50 -33.31 50.69
CA ALA A 308 -11.15 -32.96 51.12
C ALA A 308 -9.91 -33.61 50.45
N GLY A 309 -8.86 -32.79 50.29
CA GLY A 309 -7.47 -33.23 50.10
C GLY A 309 -6.46 -32.09 49.88
N THR A 310 -5.87 -31.60 50.97
CA THR A 310 -4.65 -30.77 51.15
C THR A 310 -3.50 -31.18 50.19
N THR A 311 -2.53 -30.39 49.68
CA THR A 311 -1.69 -29.29 50.20
C THR A 311 -0.83 -28.80 49.00
N GLY A 312 -0.67 -27.51 48.74
CA GLY A 312 0.60 -26.80 49.00
C GLY A 312 1.42 -26.47 47.74
N GLY A 313 1.26 -25.26 47.20
CA GLY A 313 2.10 -24.69 46.14
C GLY A 313 1.76 -23.22 45.92
N THR A 314 2.50 -22.32 46.58
CA THR A 314 2.35 -20.87 46.49
C THR A 314 2.86 -20.35 45.15
N THR A 315 1.93 -20.00 44.26
CA THR A 315 2.16 -19.07 43.13
C THR A 315 1.31 -17.82 43.34
N ALA A 316 1.91 -16.68 42.99
CA ALA A 316 1.37 -15.34 43.11
C ALA A 316 0.02 -15.17 42.35
N PRO A 317 -0.84 -14.22 42.77
CA PRO A 317 -2.20 -14.11 42.28
C PRO A 317 -2.25 -13.55 40.85
N THR A 318 -2.69 -14.38 39.91
CA THR A 318 -3.26 -13.93 38.63
C THR A 318 -4.56 -13.18 38.95
N PRO A 319 -4.71 -11.90 38.56
CA PRO A 319 -5.98 -11.19 38.71
C PRO A 319 -7.04 -11.88 37.84
N GLY A 320 -8.22 -12.03 38.42
CA GLY A 320 -9.28 -12.89 37.92
C GLY A 320 -9.86 -12.42 36.59
N GLY A 321 -10.37 -13.40 35.86
CA GLY A 321 -11.14 -13.21 34.64
C GLY A 321 -12.32 -12.28 34.89
N GLY A 322 -12.23 -11.10 34.28
CA GLY A 322 -13.40 -10.37 33.85
C GLY A 322 -14.02 -11.09 32.66
N GLU A 323 -15.34 -11.03 32.58
CA GLU A 323 -16.10 -11.30 31.37
C GLU A 323 -15.37 -10.66 30.18
N GLN A 324 -14.89 -11.47 29.23
CA GLN A 324 -14.41 -10.96 27.96
C GLN A 324 -15.61 -10.28 27.27
N GLN A 325 -15.73 -8.97 27.47
CA GLN A 325 -16.30 -8.10 26.45
C GLN A 325 -15.68 -8.56 25.13
N GLY A 326 -16.52 -8.96 24.18
CA GLY A 326 -16.07 -9.52 22.91
C GLY A 326 -14.97 -8.64 22.37
N MET A 327 -13.73 -9.15 22.41
CA MET A 327 -12.56 -8.43 21.94
C MET A 327 -12.87 -8.05 20.51
N ILE A 328 -13.00 -6.74 20.29
CA ILE A 328 -12.92 -6.16 18.96
C ILE A 328 -11.67 -6.79 18.35
N GLY A 329 -11.84 -7.59 17.31
CA GLY A 329 -10.70 -8.24 16.66
C GLY A 329 -9.66 -7.17 16.32
N THR A 330 -8.38 -7.51 16.46
CA THR A 330 -7.21 -6.65 16.14
C THR A 330 -7.36 -5.89 14.83
N GLY A 331 -8.15 -6.43 13.90
CA GLY A 331 -8.48 -5.80 12.64
C GLY A 331 -9.39 -4.57 12.60
N VAL A 332 -9.94 -4.10 13.74
CA VAL A 332 -10.58 -2.76 13.79
C VAL A 332 -9.68 -1.72 14.44
N GLN A 333 -8.55 -2.14 14.99
CA GLN A 333 -7.61 -1.23 15.63
C GLN A 333 -6.80 -0.46 14.59
N ILE A 334 -6.54 0.80 14.89
CA ILE A 334 -5.90 1.76 14.01
C ILE A 334 -4.47 2.01 14.46
N ASN A 335 -3.53 2.01 13.51
CA ASN A 335 -2.13 2.30 13.81
C ASN A 335 -1.86 3.82 13.87
N PRO A 336 -1.62 4.42 15.06
CA PRO A 336 -1.41 5.86 15.19
C PRO A 336 -0.01 6.29 14.70
N ASN A 337 0.90 5.38 14.33
CA ASN A 337 2.18 5.75 13.71
C ASN A 337 2.03 6.07 12.22
N THR A 338 1.02 5.50 11.56
CA THR A 338 0.86 5.58 10.10
C THR A 338 -0.49 6.20 9.69
N ALA A 339 -1.47 6.26 10.60
CA ALA A 339 -2.83 6.74 10.31
C ALA A 339 -2.86 8.24 10.01
N PRO A 340 -3.52 8.69 8.93
CA PRO A 340 -3.61 10.12 8.65
C PRO A 340 -4.39 10.85 9.76
N ARG A 341 -4.05 12.12 9.97
CA ARG A 341 -4.66 13.00 10.98
C ARG A 341 -6.20 12.88 11.04
N VAL A 342 -6.86 13.01 9.89
CA VAL A 342 -8.33 12.95 9.78
C VAL A 342 -8.95 11.65 10.28
N VAL A 343 -8.24 10.52 10.17
CA VAL A 343 -8.71 9.22 10.69
C VAL A 343 -8.61 9.18 12.21
N LEU A 344 -7.57 9.75 12.80
CA LEU A 344 -7.44 9.81 14.26
C LEU A 344 -8.46 10.80 14.87
N GLU A 345 -8.70 11.93 14.20
CA GLU A 345 -9.65 12.94 14.66
C GLU A 345 -11.10 12.42 14.71
N CYS A 346 -11.46 11.46 13.87
CA CYS A 346 -12.83 10.96 13.81
C CYS A 346 -13.17 9.88 14.86
N LEU A 347 -12.18 9.36 15.59
CA LEU A 347 -12.36 8.21 16.49
C LEU A 347 -13.22 8.52 17.70
N GLU A 348 -13.02 9.68 18.31
CA GLU A 348 -13.82 10.14 19.46
C GLU A 348 -14.35 11.56 19.24
N ASP A 349 -15.26 11.97 20.11
CA ASP A 349 -15.87 13.30 20.01
C ASP A 349 -14.92 14.37 20.55
N GLU A 350 -15.01 15.59 19.98
CA GLU A 350 -14.14 16.70 20.37
C GLU A 350 -14.31 17.09 21.85
N SER A 351 -15.51 16.82 22.39
CA SER A 351 -15.83 17.01 23.81
C SER A 351 -15.07 16.05 24.73
N GLU A 352 -14.64 14.89 24.24
CA GLU A 352 -13.94 13.87 25.01
C GLU A 352 -12.44 13.85 24.73
N VAL A 353 -12.06 13.92 23.44
CA VAL A 353 -10.67 14.00 22.96
C VAL A 353 -10.58 15.22 22.04
N PRO A 354 -10.08 16.36 22.55
CA PRO A 354 -9.97 17.58 21.76
C PRO A 354 -9.02 17.42 20.57
N LEU A 355 -9.35 18.06 19.43
CA LEU A 355 -8.57 17.96 18.18
C LEU A 355 -7.11 18.39 18.35
N ARG A 356 -6.85 19.39 19.20
CA ARG A 356 -5.48 19.82 19.54
C ARG A 356 -4.60 18.68 20.07
N VAL A 357 -5.21 17.73 20.81
CA VAL A 357 -4.49 16.59 21.37
C VAL A 357 -4.13 15.61 20.25
N VAL A 358 -5.06 15.35 19.33
CA VAL A 358 -4.80 14.49 18.16
C VAL A 358 -3.72 15.12 17.26
N GLU A 359 -3.78 16.43 17.04
CA GLU A 359 -2.74 17.16 16.31
C GLU A 359 -1.37 17.05 17.01
N ALA A 360 -1.33 17.14 18.35
CA ALA A 360 -0.09 16.94 19.11
C ALA A 360 0.46 15.51 18.97
N LEU A 361 -0.40 14.48 18.94
CA LEU A 361 0.02 13.09 18.68
C LEU A 361 0.66 12.94 17.29
N VAL A 362 0.01 13.51 16.27
CA VAL A 362 0.51 13.46 14.88
C VAL A 362 1.78 14.30 14.72
N ARG A 363 1.89 15.44 15.41
CA ARG A 363 3.12 16.24 15.42
C ARG A 363 4.25 15.49 16.11
N PHE A 364 3.99 14.87 17.27
CA PHE A 364 5.00 14.09 18.00
C PHE A 364 5.65 13.02 17.12
N ARG A 365 4.88 12.21 16.38
CA ARG A 365 5.44 11.19 15.47
C ARG A 365 6.16 11.75 14.24
N ASN A 366 5.98 13.04 13.94
CA ASN A 366 6.66 13.73 12.84
C ASN A 366 7.84 14.59 13.33
N GLU A 367 8.09 14.63 14.65
CA GLU A 367 9.29 15.26 15.20
C GLU A 367 10.51 14.37 15.00
N VAL A 368 11.67 15.02 14.86
CA VAL A 368 12.95 14.33 14.81
C VAL A 368 13.27 13.73 16.17
N ASP A 369 13.69 12.47 16.17
CA ASP A 369 14.24 11.77 17.33
C ASP A 369 15.75 12.02 17.38
N GLU A 370 16.13 13.04 18.16
CA GLU A 370 17.52 13.43 18.36
C GLU A 370 18.38 12.27 18.89
N GLU A 371 17.84 11.40 19.76
CA GLU A 371 18.58 10.28 20.31
C GLU A 371 18.86 9.21 19.24
N ALA A 372 17.87 8.92 18.40
CA ALA A 372 18.04 7.99 17.28
C ALA A 372 19.00 8.55 16.21
N GLU A 373 18.95 9.86 15.94
CA GLU A 373 19.90 10.52 15.05
C GLU A 373 21.32 10.53 15.60
N GLU A 374 21.52 10.86 16.88
CA GLU A 374 22.83 10.81 17.53
C GLU A 374 23.40 9.39 17.51
N LYS A 375 22.57 8.38 17.76
CA LYS A 375 22.98 6.97 17.70
C LYS A 375 23.38 6.56 16.27
N ALA A 376 22.62 6.99 15.26
CA ALA A 376 22.95 6.73 13.86
C ALA A 376 24.24 7.45 13.45
N ALA A 377 24.43 8.71 13.88
CA ALA A 377 25.65 9.47 13.63
C ALA A 377 26.87 8.87 14.33
N ALA A 378 26.71 8.39 15.56
CA ALA A 378 27.77 7.71 16.31
C ALA A 378 28.18 6.39 15.64
N ALA A 379 27.22 5.61 15.14
CA ALA A 379 27.50 4.38 14.40
C ALA A 379 28.29 4.65 13.10
N ARG A 380 28.05 5.79 12.44
CA ARG A 380 28.81 6.23 11.25
C ARG A 380 30.24 6.64 11.59
N GLY A 381 30.48 7.19 12.78
CA GLY A 381 31.77 7.74 13.20
C GLY A 381 32.91 6.72 13.39
N GLU A 382 32.62 5.42 13.41
CA GLU A 382 33.64 4.35 13.54
C GLU A 382 33.96 3.61 12.21
N GLN A 383 33.26 3.90 11.11
CA GLN A 383 33.57 3.34 9.79
C GLN A 383 34.48 4.27 8.96
N ASP A 384 35.78 3.99 9.11
CA ASP A 384 36.99 4.54 8.47
C ASP A 384 36.89 4.73 6.93
N ASP A 385 37.07 5.98 6.47
CA ASP A 385 37.83 6.46 5.30
C ASP A 385 37.66 5.83 3.91
N GLY A 386 36.57 5.13 3.60
CA GLY A 386 36.34 4.56 2.27
C GLY A 386 35.00 4.93 1.68
N GLU A 387 34.91 6.09 0.99
CA GLU A 387 34.03 6.48 -0.14
C GLU A 387 32.77 5.61 -0.41
N LEU A 388 32.07 5.19 0.64
CA LEU A 388 30.82 4.46 0.58
C LEU A 388 29.76 5.54 0.65
N LEU A 389 29.06 5.70 -0.47
CA LEU A 389 27.87 6.52 -0.68
C LEU A 389 27.12 6.68 0.63
N ALA A 390 27.09 7.90 1.16
CA ALA A 390 26.42 8.22 2.39
C ALA A 390 24.92 7.97 2.18
N GLU A 391 24.48 6.77 2.56
CA GLU A 391 23.07 6.40 2.58
C GLU A 391 22.34 7.48 3.39
N ASP A 392 21.33 8.05 2.72
CA ASP A 392 20.65 9.28 3.07
C ASP A 392 20.55 9.49 4.59
N SER A 393 20.99 10.64 5.08
CA SER A 393 20.67 11.08 6.44
C SER A 393 19.20 11.47 6.51
N GLU A 394 18.31 10.52 6.23
CA GLU A 394 16.90 10.70 6.44
C GLU A 394 16.67 10.91 7.93
N LYS A 395 16.00 12.02 8.26
CA LYS A 395 15.68 12.37 9.64
C LYS A 395 14.88 11.24 10.27
N LYS A 396 15.37 10.67 11.37
CA LYS A 396 14.68 9.59 12.08
C LYS A 396 13.53 10.19 12.88
N LEU A 397 12.30 10.01 12.45
CA LEU A 397 11.11 10.57 13.09
C LEU A 397 10.68 9.75 14.31
N LYS A 398 10.18 10.35 15.40
CA LYS A 398 9.67 9.62 16.56
C LYS A 398 8.49 8.71 16.20
N TYR A 399 8.25 7.66 16.99
CA TYR A 399 7.10 6.78 16.84
C TYR A 399 6.71 6.16 18.18
N PHE A 400 5.50 5.62 18.27
CA PHE A 400 4.99 4.92 19.44
C PHE A 400 5.34 3.42 19.31
N LYS A 401 6.05 2.86 20.28
CA LYS A 401 6.37 1.42 20.31
C LYS A 401 5.16 0.62 20.80
N ALA A 402 4.49 1.14 21.81
CA ALA A 402 3.26 0.62 22.37
C ALA A 402 2.18 1.70 22.46
N VAL A 403 0.91 1.30 22.52
CA VAL A 403 -0.23 2.24 22.73
C VAL A 403 -0.07 3.03 24.04
N GLY A 404 0.60 2.46 25.05
CA GLY A 404 0.89 3.17 26.31
C GLY A 404 1.85 4.37 26.15
N ASP A 405 2.63 4.41 25.07
CA ASP A 405 3.58 5.50 24.78
C ASP A 405 2.88 6.80 24.36
N LEU A 406 1.57 6.79 24.14
CA LEU A 406 0.79 8.02 23.93
C LEU A 406 0.95 8.99 25.10
N ASN A 407 1.23 8.50 26.32
CA ASN A 407 1.49 9.34 27.50
C ASN A 407 2.83 10.11 27.44
N GLN A 408 3.68 9.85 26.44
CA GLN A 408 4.86 10.67 26.19
C GLN A 408 4.48 12.06 25.63
N VAL A 409 3.28 12.21 25.08
CA VAL A 409 2.76 13.48 24.57
C VAL A 409 2.10 14.25 25.71
N GLU A 410 2.65 15.42 26.04
CA GLU A 410 2.20 16.25 27.17
C GLU A 410 0.70 16.57 27.11
N ASP A 411 0.17 16.88 25.93
CA ASP A 411 -1.25 17.17 25.74
C ASP A 411 -2.15 15.95 25.98
N TRP A 412 -1.65 14.73 25.72
CA TRP A 412 -2.37 13.48 25.96
C TRP A 412 -2.34 13.07 27.44
N ASP A 413 -1.19 13.22 28.09
CA ASP A 413 -1.03 12.93 29.52
C ASP A 413 -1.87 13.87 30.39
N ASN A 414 -1.94 15.15 30.01
CA ASN A 414 -2.75 16.16 30.70
C ASN A 414 -4.27 15.98 30.51
N LEU A 415 -4.71 15.13 29.58
CA LEU A 415 -6.13 14.87 29.37
C LEU A 415 -6.68 14.07 30.56
N PRO A 416 -7.80 14.49 31.18
CA PRO A 416 -8.38 13.75 32.30
C PRO A 416 -8.75 12.33 31.87
N GLU A 417 -8.50 11.35 32.73
CA GLU A 417 -8.96 9.97 32.51
C GLU A 417 -10.49 9.94 32.46
N ASN A 418 -11.03 9.99 31.24
CA ASN A 418 -12.44 9.83 30.94
C ASN A 418 -12.65 8.51 30.18
N ASP A 419 -13.91 8.10 30.04
CA ASP A 419 -14.24 6.89 29.27
C ASP A 419 -13.85 7.04 27.79
N GLY A 420 -13.84 8.27 27.26
CA GLY A 420 -13.42 8.58 25.90
C GLY A 420 -11.95 8.23 25.62
N LYS A 421 -11.03 8.61 26.52
CA LYS A 421 -9.60 8.30 26.44
C LYS A 421 -9.36 6.80 26.39
N LYS A 422 -10.05 6.04 27.25
CA LYS A 422 -9.98 4.56 27.27
C LYS A 422 -10.53 3.93 25.99
N ARG A 423 -11.65 4.47 25.47
CA ARG A 423 -12.21 4.01 24.20
C ARG A 423 -11.27 4.31 23.04
N PHE A 424 -10.67 5.50 23.02
CA PHE A 424 -9.67 5.89 22.03
C PHE A 424 -8.48 4.92 22.05
N GLU A 425 -7.88 4.68 23.21
CA GLU A 425 -6.77 3.70 23.37
C GLU A 425 -7.16 2.29 22.94
N SER A 426 -8.38 1.84 23.25
CA SER A 426 -8.85 0.50 22.85
C SER A 426 -8.96 0.30 21.34
N MET A 427 -9.09 1.39 20.59
CA MET A 427 -9.16 1.40 19.13
C MET A 427 -7.79 1.54 18.47
N LEU A 428 -6.71 1.66 19.23
CA LEU A 428 -5.37 1.81 18.69
C LEU A 428 -4.58 0.51 18.80
N THR A 429 -3.64 0.33 17.88
CA THR A 429 -2.63 -0.72 17.85
C THR A 429 -1.32 -0.09 17.37
N THR A 430 -0.17 -0.60 17.74
CA THR A 430 1.11 -0.21 17.10
C THR A 430 1.57 -1.23 16.07
N GLU A 431 0.84 -2.34 15.94
CA GLU A 431 1.11 -3.42 15.00
C GLU A 431 0.10 -3.41 13.85
N SER A 432 0.61 -3.67 12.65
CA SER A 432 -0.11 -3.69 11.39
C SER A 432 0.14 -5.02 10.69
N ASN A 433 -0.92 -5.75 10.38
CA ASN A 433 -0.80 -7.07 9.74
C ASN A 433 -1.26 -7.07 8.29
N VAL A 434 -1.99 -6.05 7.85
CA VAL A 434 -2.59 -6.02 6.52
C VAL A 434 -2.03 -4.82 5.75
N PHE A 435 -1.51 -5.09 4.55
CA PHE A 435 -0.88 -4.08 3.71
C PHE A 435 -1.45 -4.14 2.30
N THR A 436 -1.65 -2.97 1.69
CA THR A 436 -1.83 -2.86 0.25
C THR A 436 -0.52 -2.43 -0.38
N ILE A 437 0.02 -3.26 -1.27
CA ILE A 437 1.21 -2.94 -2.06
C ILE A 437 0.73 -2.30 -3.36
N TRP A 438 1.04 -1.01 -3.51
CA TRP A 438 0.85 -0.26 -4.73
C TRP A 438 2.10 -0.38 -5.58
N LEU A 439 1.94 -0.75 -6.83
CA LEU A 439 3.03 -0.84 -7.81
C LEU A 439 2.75 0.14 -8.95
N ALA A 440 3.79 0.85 -9.38
CA ALA A 440 3.72 1.72 -10.53
C ALA A 440 4.92 1.49 -11.45
N VAL A 441 4.63 1.10 -12.69
CA VAL A 441 5.64 0.93 -13.73
C VAL A 441 5.67 2.16 -14.60
N VAL A 442 6.79 2.88 -14.59
CA VAL A 442 7.06 4.00 -15.47
C VAL A 442 7.89 3.50 -16.64
N HIS A 443 7.29 3.47 -17.82
CA HIS A 443 8.00 3.14 -19.06
C HIS A 443 8.30 4.43 -19.83
N LYS A 444 9.59 4.79 -19.92
CA LYS A 444 10.12 5.93 -20.66
C LYS A 444 10.12 5.55 -22.15
N ARG A 445 9.22 6.15 -22.96
CA ARG A 445 9.07 5.83 -24.40
C ARG A 445 10.16 6.43 -25.27
N ASN A 446 10.91 7.38 -24.75
CA ASN A 446 12.06 7.97 -25.42
C ASN A 446 13.18 8.23 -24.44
N ASP A 447 14.41 8.18 -24.94
CA ASP A 447 15.63 8.45 -24.16
C ASP A 447 15.62 9.86 -23.56
N ALA A 448 14.87 10.79 -24.17
CA ALA A 448 14.69 12.16 -23.68
C ALA A 448 13.67 12.29 -22.51
N GLY A 449 12.98 11.21 -22.13
CA GLY A 449 12.01 11.20 -21.02
C GLY A 449 10.82 12.16 -21.21
N THR A 450 10.51 12.59 -22.44
CA THR A 450 9.39 13.50 -22.70
C THR A 450 8.07 12.79 -22.93
N ALA A 451 8.12 11.50 -23.26
CA ALA A 451 6.96 10.64 -23.38
C ALA A 451 7.15 9.44 -22.45
N TYR A 452 6.22 9.24 -21.52
CA TYR A 452 6.23 8.08 -20.63
C TYR A 452 4.81 7.51 -20.53
N SER A 453 4.73 6.26 -20.11
CA SER A 453 3.46 5.62 -19.74
C SER A 453 3.58 5.04 -18.35
N VAL A 454 2.60 5.33 -17.49
CA VAL A 454 2.51 4.76 -16.15
C VAL A 454 1.46 3.66 -16.14
N THR A 455 1.83 2.47 -15.70
CA THR A 455 0.88 1.40 -15.41
C THR A 455 0.86 1.17 -13.91
N ARG A 456 -0.31 1.31 -13.29
CA ARG A 456 -0.49 1.05 -11.86
C ARG A 456 -1.14 -0.31 -11.64
N ALA A 457 -0.71 -0.98 -10.59
CA ALA A 457 -1.29 -2.21 -10.11
C ALA A 457 -1.30 -2.19 -8.58
N ARG A 458 -2.17 -3.00 -7.99
CA ARG A 458 -2.20 -3.16 -6.54
C ARG A 458 -2.49 -4.60 -6.16
N THR A 459 -2.04 -4.97 -4.98
CA THR A 459 -2.35 -6.25 -4.34
C THR A 459 -2.53 -5.98 -2.85
N THR A 460 -3.35 -6.77 -2.18
CA THR A 460 -3.49 -6.69 -0.71
C THR A 460 -2.98 -7.98 -0.12
N VAL A 461 -2.14 -7.85 0.89
CA VAL A 461 -1.44 -8.96 1.55
C VAL A 461 -1.65 -8.88 3.06
N VAL A 462 -1.54 -10.03 3.72
CA VAL A 462 -1.57 -10.15 5.17
C VAL A 462 -0.30 -10.87 5.65
N ARG A 463 0.30 -10.34 6.70
CA ARG A 463 1.35 -10.99 7.46
C ARG A 463 0.71 -12.01 8.39
N VAL A 464 1.13 -13.27 8.26
CA VAL A 464 0.67 -14.38 9.08
C VAL A 464 1.88 -15.01 9.72
N GLN A 465 1.90 -15.05 11.04
CA GLN A 465 2.90 -15.80 11.78
C GLN A 465 2.54 -17.29 11.72
N ASP A 466 3.41 -18.10 11.12
CA ASP A 466 3.32 -19.56 11.09
C ASP A 466 4.43 -20.19 11.95
N ALA A 467 4.41 -21.51 12.12
CA ALA A 467 5.40 -22.26 12.89
C ALA A 467 6.85 -22.11 12.36
N GLU A 468 7.01 -21.78 11.07
CA GLU A 468 8.30 -21.58 10.40
C GLU A 468 8.77 -20.11 10.38
N GLY A 469 7.95 -19.16 10.87
CA GLY A 469 8.24 -17.73 10.87
C GLY A 469 7.10 -16.90 10.27
N TRP A 470 7.38 -15.64 9.95
CA TRP A 470 6.41 -14.77 9.28
C TRP A 470 6.30 -15.10 7.80
N ALA A 471 5.07 -15.36 7.35
CA ALA A 471 4.73 -15.55 5.95
C ALA A 471 3.79 -14.43 5.48
N VAL A 472 3.95 -14.01 4.23
CA VAL A 472 3.07 -13.01 3.61
C VAL A 472 2.09 -13.73 2.67
N GLN A 473 0.81 -13.67 2.99
CA GLN A 473 -0.25 -14.27 2.19
C GLN A 473 -1.00 -13.21 1.38
N THR A 474 -1.26 -13.49 0.10
CA THR A 474 -2.05 -12.60 -0.75
C THR A 474 -3.55 -12.77 -0.50
N ILE A 475 -4.23 -11.68 -0.14
CA ILE A 475 -5.70 -11.61 0.02
C ILE A 475 -6.35 -11.28 -1.33
N VAL A 476 -5.91 -10.17 -1.93
CA VAL A 476 -6.41 -9.71 -3.23
C VAL A 476 -5.28 -9.88 -4.23
N PRO A 477 -5.44 -10.70 -5.28
CA PRO A 477 -4.38 -10.91 -6.26
C PRO A 477 -4.02 -9.62 -6.97
N LEU A 478 -2.77 -9.55 -7.42
CA LEU A 478 -2.27 -8.44 -8.21
C LEU A 478 -3.17 -8.20 -9.42
N HIS A 479 -3.73 -6.99 -9.49
CA HIS A 479 -4.54 -6.55 -10.61
C HIS A 479 -4.14 -5.14 -11.01
N LYS A 480 -4.35 -4.82 -12.28
CA LYS A 480 -4.19 -3.46 -12.78
C LYS A 480 -5.22 -2.57 -12.07
N SER A 481 -4.76 -1.42 -11.59
CA SER A 481 -5.61 -0.45 -10.93
C SER A 481 -5.53 0.87 -11.66
N ASP A 482 -6.68 1.50 -11.89
CA ASP A 482 -6.76 2.87 -12.39
C ASP A 482 -6.79 3.89 -11.24
N VAL A 483 -6.76 3.42 -9.98
CA VAL A 483 -6.77 4.26 -8.78
C VAL A 483 -5.49 5.08 -8.72
N PHE A 484 -5.66 6.36 -8.46
CA PHE A 484 -4.58 7.30 -8.24
C PHE A 484 -4.32 7.43 -6.75
N ARG A 485 -3.08 7.14 -6.34
CA ARG A 485 -2.62 7.21 -4.95
C ARG A 485 -1.36 8.04 -4.88
N LEU A 486 -1.28 8.89 -3.86
CA LEU A 486 -0.12 9.68 -3.53
C LEU A 486 0.34 9.39 -2.10
N PHE A 487 1.64 9.48 -1.89
CA PHE A 487 2.23 9.60 -0.58
C PHE A 487 2.09 11.06 -0.15
N LEU A 488 1.16 11.31 0.76
CA LEU A 488 0.80 12.65 1.20
C LEU A 488 1.26 12.86 2.66
N PRO A 489 1.92 13.99 2.97
CA PRO A 489 2.28 14.33 4.34
C PRO A 489 1.06 14.59 5.21
N ASP A 490 1.25 14.50 6.52
CA ASP A 490 0.23 14.88 7.50
C ASP A 490 0.00 16.39 7.54
N PHE A 491 1.07 17.17 7.37
CA PHE A 491 1.06 18.64 7.39
C PHE A 491 1.65 19.20 6.09
N PRO A 492 0.87 19.26 4.99
CA PRO A 492 1.37 19.74 3.70
C PRO A 492 2.02 21.13 3.76
N GLU A 493 1.47 22.03 4.57
CA GLU A 493 1.97 23.41 4.74
C GLU A 493 3.37 23.46 5.40
N GLU A 494 3.60 22.64 6.42
CA GLU A 494 4.89 22.57 7.14
C GLU A 494 5.93 21.78 6.33
N GLU A 495 5.48 20.76 5.58
CA GLU A 495 6.37 19.95 4.77
C GLU A 495 6.90 20.73 3.57
N GLU A 496 6.18 21.70 3.00
CA GLU A 496 6.71 22.46 1.86
C GLU A 496 7.99 23.23 2.22
N GLU A 497 8.06 23.86 3.39
CA GLU A 497 9.25 24.55 3.88
C GLU A 497 10.38 23.55 4.16
N THR A 498 10.05 22.46 4.86
CA THR A 498 11.00 21.39 5.17
C THR A 498 11.56 20.74 3.90
N ARG A 499 10.72 20.55 2.89
CA ARG A 499 11.07 20.01 1.57
C ARG A 499 11.98 20.97 0.82
N ARG A 500 11.69 22.27 0.80
CA ARG A 500 12.57 23.26 0.15
C ARG A 500 13.96 23.32 0.78
N MET A 501 14.07 23.03 2.08
CA MET A 501 15.37 22.90 2.75
C MET A 501 16.03 21.55 2.40
N ALA A 502 15.28 20.44 2.50
CA ALA A 502 15.78 19.12 2.18
C ALA A 502 16.24 18.99 0.71
N GLU A 503 15.57 19.66 -0.24
CA GLU A 503 15.96 19.74 -1.64
C GLU A 503 17.33 20.42 -1.86
N GLN A 504 17.80 21.23 -0.92
CA GLN A 504 19.13 21.83 -1.00
C GLN A 504 20.23 20.88 -0.52
N ASP A 505 19.86 19.93 0.35
CA ASP A 505 20.78 18.99 0.98
C ASP A 505 20.78 17.61 0.29
N MET A 506 19.72 17.27 -0.45
CA MET A 506 19.61 16.03 -1.21
C MET A 506 20.56 16.02 -2.42
N GLU A 507 21.14 14.85 -2.69
CA GLU A 507 21.93 14.63 -3.91
C GLU A 507 21.03 14.73 -5.15
N ASP A 508 21.58 15.27 -6.26
CA ASP A 508 20.85 15.44 -7.53
C ASP A 508 20.20 14.12 -8.01
N PHE A 509 20.82 12.98 -7.70
CA PHE A 509 20.31 11.66 -8.06
C PHE A 509 19.04 11.28 -7.28
N ALA A 510 19.01 11.49 -5.96
CA ALA A 510 17.83 11.21 -5.12
C ALA A 510 16.65 12.11 -5.51
N LEU A 511 16.94 13.37 -5.87
CA LEU A 511 15.94 14.30 -6.41
C LEU A 511 15.39 13.84 -7.76
N GLU A 512 16.25 13.34 -8.65
CA GLU A 512 15.82 12.77 -9.92
C GLU A 512 14.93 11.53 -9.71
N GLU A 513 15.33 10.60 -8.85
CA GLU A 513 14.54 9.40 -8.54
C GLU A 513 13.16 9.77 -7.97
N ARG A 514 13.11 10.69 -7.01
CA ARG A 514 11.86 11.19 -6.43
C ARG A 514 10.97 11.85 -7.48
N ALA A 515 11.53 12.68 -8.37
CA ALA A 515 10.79 13.34 -9.44
C ALA A 515 10.22 12.35 -10.47
N TRP A 516 10.81 11.16 -10.59
CA TRP A 516 10.34 10.09 -11.48
C TRP A 516 9.43 9.06 -10.81
N ASN A 517 9.25 9.14 -9.49
CA ASN A 517 8.39 8.24 -8.74
C ASN A 517 6.93 8.75 -8.72
N PRO A 518 5.98 8.01 -9.32
CA PRO A 518 4.61 8.45 -9.54
C PRO A 518 3.73 8.46 -8.28
N PHE A 519 4.25 8.04 -7.13
CA PHE A 519 3.57 8.17 -5.84
C PHE A 519 3.79 9.54 -5.20
N PHE A 520 4.75 10.33 -5.68
CA PHE A 520 4.99 11.67 -5.20
C PHE A 520 4.29 12.73 -6.07
N PRO A 521 3.75 13.81 -5.47
CA PRO A 521 3.16 14.93 -6.21
C PRO A 521 4.08 15.51 -7.29
N GLU A 522 5.39 15.55 -7.01
CA GLU A 522 6.47 16.09 -7.83
C GLU A 522 6.51 15.49 -9.24
N PHE A 523 6.12 14.21 -9.38
CA PHE A 523 6.03 13.53 -10.67
C PHE A 523 5.02 14.18 -11.63
N TYR A 524 3.99 14.82 -11.10
CA TYR A 524 2.91 15.43 -11.88
C TYR A 524 3.17 16.91 -12.17
N ASP A 525 4.16 17.52 -11.51
CA ASP A 525 4.56 18.90 -11.79
C ASP A 525 5.41 18.95 -13.08
N PRO A 526 4.93 19.59 -14.15
CA PRO A 526 5.73 19.74 -15.37
C PRO A 526 6.96 20.64 -15.17
N GLU A 527 6.91 21.64 -14.30
CA GLU A 527 8.01 22.60 -14.11
C GLU A 527 9.19 21.94 -13.39
N GLN A 528 8.92 21.16 -12.35
CA GLN A 528 9.96 20.39 -11.66
C GLN A 528 10.64 19.39 -12.59
N ARG A 529 9.88 18.67 -13.42
CA ARG A 529 10.46 17.74 -14.39
C ARG A 529 11.31 18.41 -15.46
N GLU A 530 10.97 19.64 -15.86
CA GLU A 530 11.84 20.41 -16.75
C GLU A 530 13.12 20.88 -16.07
N ARG A 531 13.08 21.15 -14.77
CA ARG A 531 14.24 21.55 -13.97
C ARG A 531 15.28 20.42 -13.90
N TYR A 532 14.87 19.21 -13.57
CA TYR A 532 15.76 18.05 -13.44
C TYR A 532 16.28 17.50 -14.79
N ARG A 533 15.74 17.96 -15.92
CA ARG A 533 16.26 17.62 -17.25
C ARG A 533 17.49 18.43 -17.67
N ARG A 534 17.74 19.59 -17.04
CA ARG A 534 18.81 20.51 -17.41
C ARG A 534 20.05 20.26 -16.58
#